data_AF-A9WQ08-F1
#
_entry.id   AF-A9WQ08-F1
#
_cell.length_a   1.000
_cell.length_b   1.000
_cell.length_c   1.000
_cell.angle_alpha   90.00
_cell.angle_beta   90.00
_cell.angle_gamma   90.00
#
_symmetry.space_group_name_H-M   'P 1'
#
loop_
_entity.id
_entity.type
_entity.pdbx_description
1 polymer ?
#
loop_
_entity_poly.entity_id
_entity_poly.type
_entity_poly.pdbx_seq_one_letter_code
_entity_poly.pdbx_strand_id
1 'polypeptide(L)' 'MDEKISLPKIGAPATRALTNARYSTLESLDGVSEVQLAAMHGVGPKALRILKESMAAAGKSFAP' A
#
# COMPACT_ATOMS: atom_id res chain seq x y z
N MET A 1 9.00 1.35 19.54
CA MET A 1 7.58 0.98 19.40
C MET A 1 7.23 1.32 17.98
N ASP A 2 7.27 0.35 17.07
CA ASP A 2 6.95 0.58 15.66
C ASP A 2 5.51 1.08 15.54
N GLU A 3 5.34 2.34 15.19
CA GLU A 3 4.04 2.95 14.97
C GLU A 3 3.43 2.32 13.72
N LYS A 4 2.31 1.61 13.88
CA LYS A 4 1.61 0.94 12.79
C LYS A 4 0.62 1.89 12.15
N ILE A 5 0.98 2.47 11.00
CA ILE A 5 0.11 3.38 10.27
C ILE A 5 -0.84 2.56 9.41
N SER A 6 -2.15 2.71 9.68
CA SER A 6 -3.19 2.03 8.91
C SER A 6 -3.19 2.47 7.43
N LEU A 7 -3.64 1.59 6.53
CA LEU A 7 -3.73 1.92 5.11
C LEU A 7 -4.66 3.13 4.87
N PRO A 8 -4.32 3.99 3.89
CA PRO A 8 -5.17 5.11 3.50
C PRO A 8 -6.50 4.63 2.90
N LYS A 9 -7.47 5.54 2.82
CA LYS A 9 -8.75 5.27 2.16
C LYS A 9 -8.55 5.12 0.65
N ILE A 10 -8.38 3.88 0.20
CA ILE A 10 -8.37 3.47 -1.20
C ILE A 10 -9.67 2.75 -1.56
N GLY A 11 -9.88 2.49 -2.85
CA GLY A 11 -11.07 1.80 -3.32
C GLY A 11 -11.20 0.40 -2.70
N ALA A 12 -12.44 -0.05 -2.47
CA ALA A 12 -12.72 -1.37 -1.88
C ALA A 12 -11.98 -2.55 -2.56
N PRO A 13 -11.80 -2.60 -3.91
CA PRO A 13 -11.01 -3.65 -4.54
C PRO A 13 -9.54 -3.65 -4.10
N ALA A 14 -8.91 -2.49 -4.01
CA ALA A 14 -7.51 -2.36 -3.62
C ALA A 14 -7.32 -2.71 -2.13
N THR A 15 -8.20 -2.21 -1.25
CA THR A 15 -8.17 -2.56 0.19
C THR A 15 -8.30 -4.06 0.40
N ARG A 16 -9.22 -4.72 -0.32
CA ARG A 16 -9.39 -6.17 -0.27
C ARG A 16 -8.16 -6.92 -0.78
N ALA A 17 -7.60 -6.49 -1.90
CA ALA A 17 -6.40 -7.10 -2.47
C ALA A 17 -5.23 -7.07 -1.47
N LEU A 18 -4.95 -5.88 -0.89
CA LEU A 18 -3.91 -5.71 0.13
C LEU A 18 -4.18 -6.56 1.39
N THR A 19 -5.40 -6.50 1.92
CA THR A 19 -5.79 -7.27 3.12
C THR A 19 -5.67 -8.77 2.90
N ASN A 20 -6.05 -9.26 1.71
CA ASN A 20 -5.89 -10.66 1.33
C ASN A 20 -4.42 -11.07 1.24
N ALA A 21 -3.56 -10.17 0.77
CA ALA A 21 -2.10 -10.34 0.75
C ALA A 21 -1.43 -10.07 2.11
N ARG A 22 -2.20 -9.93 3.20
CA ARG A 22 -1.73 -9.66 4.57
C ARG A 22 -1.05 -8.29 4.74
N TYR A 23 -1.25 -7.38 3.81
CA TYR A 23 -0.87 -5.98 3.94
C TYR A 23 -2.02 -5.18 4.55
N SER A 24 -1.90 -4.81 5.82
CA SER A 24 -2.90 -4.03 6.55
C SER A 24 -2.36 -2.69 7.07
N THR A 25 -1.06 -2.43 6.91
CA THR A 25 -0.40 -1.20 7.37
C THR A 25 0.65 -0.72 6.37
N LEU A 26 1.05 0.55 6.46
CA LEU A 26 2.12 1.10 5.61
C LEU A 26 3.47 0.43 5.87
N GLU A 27 3.75 0.01 7.10
CA GLU A 27 4.97 -0.71 7.48
C GLU A 27 5.04 -2.06 6.77
N SER A 28 3.91 -2.76 6.64
CA SER A 28 3.87 -4.04 5.92
C SER A 28 4.14 -3.89 4.42
N LEU A 29 3.97 -2.68 3.89
CA LEU A 29 4.21 -2.33 2.49
C LEU A 29 5.61 -1.73 2.25
N ASP A 30 6.35 -1.42 3.30
CA ASP A 30 7.67 -0.81 3.20
C ASP A 30 8.67 -1.80 2.59
N GLY A 31 9.33 -1.40 1.50
CA GLY A 31 10.20 -2.28 0.73
C GLY A 31 9.47 -3.31 -0.15
N VAL A 32 8.14 -3.28 -0.26
CA VAL A 32 7.39 -4.09 -1.23
C VAL A 32 7.51 -3.46 -2.61
N SER A 33 7.65 -4.27 -3.67
CA SER A 33 7.75 -3.77 -5.05
C SER A 33 6.45 -3.11 -5.48
N GLU A 34 6.55 -1.87 -5.94
CA GLU A 34 5.40 -1.14 -6.49
C GLU A 34 4.77 -1.88 -7.67
N VAL A 35 5.59 -2.48 -8.53
CA VAL A 35 5.15 -3.22 -9.72
C VAL A 35 4.33 -4.44 -9.32
N GLN A 36 4.74 -5.13 -8.25
CA GLN A 36 3.98 -6.26 -7.71
C GLN A 36 2.62 -5.81 -7.17
N LEU A 37 2.58 -4.69 -6.44
CA LEU A 37 1.31 -4.11 -5.96
C LEU A 37 0.41 -3.69 -7.12
N ALA A 38 0.98 -3.11 -8.18
CA ALA A 38 0.25 -2.72 -9.38
C ALA A 38 -0.31 -3.92 -10.16
N ALA A 39 0.38 -5.07 -10.09
CA ALA A 39 -0.08 -6.30 -10.71
C ALA A 39 -1.22 -6.99 -9.92
N MET A 40 -1.49 -6.57 -8.68
CA MET A 40 -2.56 -7.16 -7.88
C MET A 40 -3.94 -6.81 -8.45
N HIS A 41 -4.76 -7.83 -8.70
CA HIS A 41 -6.11 -7.64 -9.20
C HIS A 41 -6.94 -6.78 -8.23
N GLY A 42 -7.32 -5.57 -8.68
CA GLY A 42 -8.07 -4.58 -7.90
C GLY A 42 -7.26 -3.40 -7.40
N VAL A 43 -5.92 -3.44 -7.48
CA VAL A 43 -5.06 -2.28 -7.18
C VAL A 43 -4.90 -1.44 -8.45
N GLY A 44 -5.77 -0.46 -8.60
CA GLY A 44 -5.71 0.47 -9.73
C GLY A 44 -4.68 1.60 -9.54
N PRO A 45 -4.35 2.35 -10.62
CA PRO A 45 -3.37 3.45 -10.58
C PRO A 45 -3.73 4.54 -9.57
N LYS A 46 -5.03 4.77 -9.32
CA LYS A 46 -5.49 5.70 -8.27
C LYS A 46 -5.13 5.22 -6.86
N ALA A 47 -5.24 3.91 -6.59
CA ALA A 47 -4.88 3.36 -5.29
C ALA A 47 -3.37 3.45 -5.06
N LEU A 48 -2.56 3.12 -6.08
CA LEU A 48 -1.10 3.26 -6.02
C LEU A 48 -0.67 4.69 -5.74
N ARG A 49 -1.29 5.69 -6.40
CA ARG A 49 -0.97 7.10 -6.15
C ARG A 49 -1.22 7.51 -4.69
N ILE A 50 -2.39 7.16 -4.14
CA ILE A 50 -2.74 7.46 -2.75
C ILE A 50 -1.80 6.73 -1.78
N LEU A 51 -1.48 5.47 -2.07
CA LEU A 51 -0.54 4.70 -1.27
C LEU A 51 0.85 5.32 -1.28
N LYS A 52 1.38 5.73 -2.45
CA LYS A 52 2.66 6.44 -2.57
C LYS A 52 2.70 7.73 -1.75
N GLU A 53 1.66 8.55 -1.86
CA GLU A 53 1.54 9.80 -1.08
C GLU A 53 1.56 9.51 0.42
N SER A 54 0.86 8.46 0.86
CA SER A 54 0.80 8.06 2.27
C SER A 54 2.12 7.46 2.76
N MET A 55 2.79 6.66 1.95
CA MET A 55 4.12 6.11 2.23
C MET A 55 5.14 7.25 2.39
N ALA A 56 5.17 8.19 1.45
CA ALA A 56 6.06 9.35 1.50
C ALA A 56 5.79 10.23 2.74
N ALA A 57 4.52 10.48 3.08
CA ALA A 57 4.16 11.21 4.30
C ALA A 57 4.60 10.49 5.58
N ALA A 58 4.66 9.16 5.55
CA ALA A 58 5.14 8.31 6.64
C ALA A 58 6.66 8.07 6.63
N GLY A 59 7.41 8.68 5.69
CA GLY A 59 8.85 8.46 5.51
C GLY A 59 9.22 7.07 4.99
N LYS A 60 8.26 6.35 4.37
CA LYS A 60 8.39 5.01 3.83
C LYS A 60 8.40 5.02 2.31
N SER A 61 8.83 3.92 1.70
CA SER A 61 8.90 3.83 0.24
C SER A 61 8.70 2.41 -0.27
N PHE A 62 8.10 2.30 -1.46
CA PHE A 62 8.09 1.04 -2.20
C PHE A 62 9.48 0.73 -2.74
N ALA A 63 9.76 -0.56 -2.88
CA ALA A 63 10.90 -0.99 -3.69
C ALA A 63 10.64 -0.69 -5.17
N PRO A 64 11.70 -0.40 -5.94
CA PRO A 64 11.61 -0.15 -7.38
C PRO A 64 11.01 -1.32 -8.18
#